data_AF-A0A7M2A8Z6-F1
#
_entry.id   AF-A0A7M2A8Z6-F1
#
_cell.length_a   1.000
_cell.length_b   1.000
_cell.length_c   1.000
_cell.angle_alpha   90.00
_cell.angle_beta   90.00
_cell.angle_gamma   90.00
#
_symmetry.space_group_name_H-M   'P 1'
#
loop_
_entity.id
_entity.type
_entity.pdbx_description
1 polymer ?
#
loop_
_entity_poly.entity_id
_entity_poly.type
_entity_poly.pdbx_seq_one_letter_code
_entity_poly.pdbx_strand_id
1 'polypeptide(L)' 'MPGGQRKTQRLVIGNKTAYVGDSAYRISAAPFIQTGRTYVPIRFISEKLGATVN' A
#
# COMPACT_ATOMS: atom_id res chain seq x y z
N MET A 1 -2.84 21.78 -18.43
CA MET A 1 -1.63 21.49 -17.65
C MET A 1 -1.68 20.02 -17.24
N PRO A 2 -0.70 19.17 -17.60
CA PRO A 2 -0.83 17.73 -17.39
C PRO A 2 -0.59 17.41 -15.92
N GLY A 3 -1.67 17.05 -15.21
CA GLY A 3 -1.63 16.69 -13.81
C GLY A 3 -0.84 15.39 -13.61
N GLY A 4 0.26 15.46 -12.86
CA GLY A 4 0.93 14.27 -12.37
C GLY A 4 -0.05 13.43 -11.57
N GLN A 5 -0.37 12.23 -12.06
CA GLN A 5 -1.21 11.27 -11.35
C GLN A 5 -0.56 10.94 -10.00
N ARG A 6 -1.07 11.54 -8.93
CA ARG A 6 -0.74 11.12 -7.56
C ARG A 6 -1.36 9.75 -7.35
N LYS A 7 -0.55 8.69 -7.42
CA LYS A 7 -0.99 7.34 -7.05
C LYS A 7 -1.17 7.28 -5.53
N THR A 8 -2.39 7.50 -5.06
CA THR A 8 -2.75 7.39 -3.64
C THR A 8 -2.97 5.93 -3.28
N GLN A 9 -2.23 5.44 -2.28
CA GLN A 9 -2.40 4.11 -1.71
C GLN A 9 -3.06 4.24 -0.33
N ARG A 10 -4.20 3.58 -0.15
CA ARG A 10 -4.95 3.50 1.10
C ARG A 10 -4.81 2.10 1.69
N LEU A 11 -4.25 2.01 2.89
CA LEU A 11 -4.17 0.77 3.64
C LEU A 11 -4.93 0.94 4.96
N VAL A 12 -5.66 -0.09 5.36
CA VAL A 12 -6.44 -0.08 6.61
C VAL A 12 -5.79 -1.03 7.61
N ILE A 13 -5.55 -0.55 8.83
CA ILE A 13 -4.97 -1.35 9.91
C ILE A 13 -5.87 -2.55 10.21
N GLY A 14 -5.27 -3.74 10.30
CA GLY A 14 -6.00 -5.00 10.54
C GLY A 14 -6.71 -5.56 9.30
N ASN A 15 -6.71 -4.87 8.16
CA ASN A 15 -7.32 -5.34 6.92
C ASN A 15 -6.26 -5.82 5.92
N LYS A 16 -6.51 -6.98 5.29
CA LYS A 16 -5.68 -7.51 4.19
C LYS A 16 -6.10 -6.97 2.81
N THR A 17 -6.96 -5.97 2.78
CA THR A 17 -7.36 -5.25 1.57
C THR A 17 -6.75 -3.85 1.59
N ALA A 18 -5.95 -3.56 0.57
CA ALA A 18 -5.41 -2.25 0.28
C ALA A 18 -6.09 -1.68 -0.96
N TYR A 19 -6.16 -0.35 -1.06
CA TYR A 19 -6.77 0.36 -2.17
C TYR A 19 -5.70 1.20 -2.85
N VAL A 20 -5.63 1.16 -4.18
CA VAL A 20 -4.76 2.03 -4.96
C VAL A 20 -5.64 2.76 -5.96
N GLY A 21 -5.86 4.05 -5.74
CA GLY A 21 -6.95 4.77 -6.40
C GLY A 21 -8.29 4.13 -6.07
N ASP A 22 -9.01 3.67 -7.10
CA ASP A 22 -10.32 3.02 -7.01
C ASP A 22 -10.24 1.48 -6.99
N SER A 23 -9.05 0.91 -7.14
CA SER A 23 -8.85 -0.54 -7.23
C SER A 23 -8.49 -1.15 -5.89
N ALA A 24 -9.19 -2.22 -5.50
CA ALA A 24 -8.87 -3.02 -4.31
C ALA A 24 -7.88 -4.13 -4.63
N TYR A 25 -6.90 -4.32 -3.75
CA TYR A 25 -5.83 -5.31 -3.85
C TYR A 25 -5.69 -6.08 -2.54
N ARG A 26 -5.47 -7.39 -2.64
CA ARG A 26 -5.18 -8.24 -1.50
C ARG A 26 -3.68 -8.18 -1.17
N ILE A 27 -3.34 -7.98 0.09
CA ILE A 27 -1.96 -7.91 0.58
C ILE A 27 -1.62 -9.11 1.44
N SER A 28 -0.34 -9.52 1.43
CA SER A 28 0.12 -10.73 2.11
C SER A 28 0.04 -10.63 3.64
N ALA A 29 0.17 -9.41 4.18
CA ALA A 29 0.05 -9.13 5.61
C ALA A 29 -0.84 -7.91 5.82
N ALA A 30 -1.71 -7.95 6.83
CA ALA A 30 -2.47 -6.78 7.22
C ALA A 30 -1.52 -5.74 7.86
N PRO A 31 -1.69 -4.44 7.60
CA PRO A 31 -0.96 -3.40 8.29
C PRO A 31 -1.29 -3.45 9.78
N PHE A 32 -0.30 -3.22 10.62
CA PHE A 32 -0.48 -3.16 12.07
C PHE A 32 0.39 -2.07 12.67
N ILE A 33 -0.01 -1.58 13.84
CA ILE A 33 0.77 -0.58 14.58
C ILE A 33 1.48 -1.31 15.71
N GLN A 34 2.79 -1.18 15.77
CA GLN A 34 3.61 -1.70 16.86
C GLN A 34 4.57 -0.62 17.33
N THR A 35 4.58 -0.36 18.64
CA THR A 35 5.47 0.64 19.26
C THR A 35 5.39 2.03 18.59
N GLY A 36 4.17 2.46 18.24
CA GLY A 36 3.92 3.75 17.58
C GLY A 36 4.33 3.81 16.11
N ARG A 37 4.81 2.70 15.52
CA ARG A 37 5.17 2.61 14.10
C ARG A 37 4.15 1.76 13.35
N THR A 38 3.80 2.18 12.15
CA THR A 38 2.92 1.38 11.27
C THR A 38 3.79 0.44 10.44
N TYR A 39 3.59 -0.86 10.62
CA TYR A 39 4.21 -1.92 9.86
C TYR A 39 3.30 -2.27 8.68
N VAL A 40 3.88 -2.25 7.49
CA VAL A 40 3.19 -2.47 6.23
C VAL A 40 3.98 -3.48 5.39
N PRO A 41 3.29 -4.30 4.57
CA PRO A 41 3.95 -5.23 3.67
C PRO A 41 4.73 -4.47 2.60
N ILE A 42 6.07 -4.47 2.71
CA ILE A 42 6.97 -3.74 1.80
C ILE A 42 6.77 -4.14 0.33
N ARG A 43 6.55 -5.44 0.05
CA ARG A 43 6.30 -5.95 -1.31
C ARG A 43 5.16 -5.22 -2.00
N PHE A 44 4.04 -5.02 -1.31
CA PHE A 44 2.88 -4.33 -1.86
C PHE A 44 3.20 -2.87 -2.20
N ILE A 45 3.86 -2.17 -1.28
CA ILE A 45 4.19 -0.76 -1.48
C ILE A 45 5.19 -0.60 -2.62
N SER A 46 6.24 -1.44 -2.66
CA SER A 46 7.24 -1.44 -3.71
C SER A 46 6.64 -1.69 -5.09
N GLU A 47 5.86 -2.77 -5.25
CA GLU A 47 5.21 -3.10 -6.54
C GLU A 47 4.31 -1.96 -7.04
N LYS A 48 3.56 -1.31 -6.15
CA LYS A 48 2.61 -0.23 -6.53
C LYS A 48 3.29 1.11 -6.76
N LEU A 49 4.46 1.34 -6.17
CA LEU A 49 5.32 2.48 -6.46
C LEU A 49 6.18 2.28 -7.72
N GLY A 50 6.18 1.10 -8.32
CA GLY A 50 6.98 0.79 -9.52
C GLY A 50 8.40 0.31 -9.21
N ALA A 51 8.67 -0.09 -7.96
CA ALA A 51 9.90 -0.75 -7.57
C ALA A 51 9.75 -2.27 -7.73
N THR A 52 10.63 -2.87 -8.53
CA THR A 52 10.74 -4.32 -8.67
C THR A 52 11.45 -4.89 -7.45
N VAL A 53 10.80 -5.81 -6.73
CA VAL A 53 11.41 -6.57 -5.64
C VAL A 53 11.89 -7.90 -6.22
N ASN A 54 13.20 -8.15 -6.23
CA ASN A 54 13.82 -9.43 -6.62
C ASN A 54 14.04 -10.34 -5.40
#